data_AF-K9RCL4-F1
#
_entry.id   AF-K9RCL4-F1
#
_cell.length_a   1.000
_cell.length_b   1.000
_cell.length_c   1.000
_cell.angle_alpha   90.00
_cell.angle_beta   90.00
_cell.angle_gamma   90.00
#
_symmetry.space_group_name_H-M   'P 1'
#
loop_
_entity.id
_entity.type
_entity.pdbx_description
1 polymer ?
#
loop_
_entity_poly.entity_id
_entity_poly.type
_entity_poly.pdbx_seq_one_letter_code
_entity_poly.pdbx_strand_id
1 'polypeptide(L)'
;MLRKITLVSIICLLILSTTSCTDNQTNISELEATQAPSGTVNSSEVEATPIPNSNNNKLPVTVKSAVLSDAAQRVSKPIAALLITQAEKQSWGDSCLGLAQTGKVCAQVIVPGWKVVVNDGLRDLVYRTDNKGKQVKLEDSQQ
;
A
#
# COMPACT_ATOMS: atom_id res chain seq x y z
N MET A 1 -25.54 21.55 -30.80
CA MET A 1 -24.37 21.22 -29.97
C MET A 1 -23.55 20.09 -30.61
N LEU A 2 -23.07 20.25 -31.86
CA LEU A 2 -22.45 19.16 -32.62
C LEU A 2 -21.32 19.68 -33.54
N ARG A 3 -20.36 20.42 -32.98
CA ARG A 3 -19.20 20.96 -33.73
C ARG A 3 -17.87 20.94 -32.95
N LYS A 4 -17.78 20.22 -31.83
CA LYS A 4 -16.57 20.19 -30.98
C LYS A 4 -15.84 18.83 -30.94
N ILE A 5 -16.37 17.80 -31.62
CA ILE A 5 -15.89 16.41 -31.48
C ILE A 5 -14.84 16.05 -32.56
N THR A 6 -14.79 16.75 -33.69
CA THR A 6 -13.87 16.43 -34.80
C THR A 6 -12.43 16.90 -34.61
N LEU A 7 -12.13 17.74 -33.61
CA LEU A 7 -10.80 18.34 -33.45
C LEU A 7 -9.84 17.52 -32.58
N VAL A 8 -10.38 16.68 -31.68
CA VAL A 8 -9.58 15.85 -30.77
C VAL A 8 -9.05 14.58 -31.46
N SER A 9 -9.69 14.13 -32.54
CA SER A 9 -9.32 12.89 -33.24
C SER A 9 -8.16 13.03 -34.23
N ILE A 10 -7.71 14.25 -34.53
CA ILE A 10 -6.64 14.53 -35.52
C ILE A 10 -5.27 14.72 -34.84
N ILE A 11 -5.23 14.93 -33.52
CA ILE A 11 -4.00 15.28 -32.78
C ILE A 11 -3.25 14.04 -32.23
N CYS A 12 -3.88 12.87 -32.15
CA CYS A 12 -3.26 11.67 -31.55
C CYS A 12 -2.43 10.80 -32.53
N LEU A 13 -2.33 11.18 -33.81
CA LEU A 13 -1.69 10.36 -34.85
C LEU A 13 -0.26 10.79 -35.24
N LEU A 14 0.42 11.68 -34.49
CA LEU A 14 1.69 12.29 -34.93
C LEU A 14 2.85 12.30 -33.92
N ILE A 15 3.03 11.29 -33.05
CA ILE A 15 4.32 11.15 -32.35
C ILE A 15 4.75 9.68 -32.18
N LEU A 16 5.26 9.10 -33.27
CA LEU A 16 6.20 7.97 -33.25
C LEU A 16 7.63 8.52 -33.35
N SER A 17 8.49 8.24 -32.36
CA SER A 17 9.97 8.22 -32.43
C SER A 17 10.54 8.26 -30.99
N THR A 18 11.60 7.58 -30.53
CA THR A 18 12.64 6.69 -31.07
C THR A 18 13.49 6.22 -29.87
N THR A 19 13.97 4.97 -29.91
CA THR A 19 15.28 4.41 -29.43
C THR A 19 15.95 4.84 -28.10
N SER A 20 16.21 3.79 -27.27
CA SER A 20 17.42 3.43 -26.50
C SER A 20 18.02 4.34 -25.42
N CYS A 21 18.33 3.73 -24.27
CA CYS A 21 19.70 3.67 -23.73
C CYS A 21 19.95 2.25 -23.15
N THR A 22 20.93 1.55 -23.71
CA THR A 22 21.66 0.42 -23.10
C THR A 22 22.62 0.98 -22.06
N ASP A 23 22.61 0.45 -20.84
CA ASP A 23 23.70 0.66 -19.88
C ASP A 23 24.35 -0.69 -19.58
N ASN A 24 25.66 -0.73 -19.84
CA ASN A 24 26.57 -1.86 -19.82
C ASN A 24 27.75 -1.44 -18.96
N GLN A 25 27.99 -2.09 -17.82
CA GLN A 25 29.27 -2.27 -17.11
C GLN A 25 28.92 -2.86 -15.71
N THR A 26 29.65 -3.73 -15.01
CA THR A 26 30.98 -4.33 -15.13
C THR A 26 31.03 -5.49 -14.11
N ASN A 27 31.67 -6.60 -14.48
CA ASN A 27 32.26 -7.55 -13.54
C ASN A 27 33.35 -6.88 -12.70
N ILE A 28 33.45 -7.13 -11.38
CA ILE A 28 34.72 -7.39 -10.65
C ILE A 28 34.45 -8.27 -9.39
N SER A 29 35.18 -9.38 -9.34
CA SER A 29 35.72 -10.27 -8.28
C SER A 29 35.73 -9.74 -6.82
N GLU A 30 35.38 -10.51 -5.78
CA GLU A 30 36.10 -11.60 -5.07
C GLU A 30 36.71 -11.16 -3.72
N LEU A 31 36.67 -12.10 -2.77
CA LEU A 31 37.46 -12.23 -1.52
C LEU A 31 36.88 -11.72 -0.18
N GLU A 32 36.21 -12.66 0.49
CA GLU A 32 36.59 -13.27 1.77
C GLU A 32 36.72 -12.46 3.10
N ALA A 33 36.17 -13.09 4.14
CA ALA A 33 36.59 -13.15 5.55
C ALA A 33 36.53 -11.91 6.48
N THR A 34 35.51 -11.95 7.36
CA THR A 34 35.62 -12.02 8.83
C THR A 34 36.56 -11.07 9.58
N GLN A 35 36.00 -10.06 10.27
CA GLN A 35 36.00 -9.94 11.76
C GLN A 35 35.44 -8.59 12.25
N ALA A 36 34.55 -8.66 13.25
CA ALA A 36 34.26 -7.58 14.20
C ALA A 36 35.41 -7.50 15.23
N PRO A 37 35.67 -6.39 15.95
CA PRO A 37 34.69 -5.85 16.91
C PRO A 37 34.71 -4.33 17.19
N SER A 38 33.57 -3.88 17.72
CA SER A 38 33.37 -2.87 18.77
C SER A 38 33.99 -1.47 18.63
N GLY A 39 33.13 -0.52 18.26
CA GLY A 39 33.28 0.90 18.59
C GLY A 39 32.01 1.39 19.27
N THR A 40 32.05 1.53 20.60
CA THR A 40 31.05 2.28 21.37
C THR A 40 31.35 3.77 21.21
N VAL A 41 30.43 4.54 20.62
CA VAL A 41 30.35 5.98 20.86
C VAL A 41 28.89 6.36 21.05
N ASN A 42 28.62 6.97 22.20
CA ASN A 42 27.31 7.32 22.71
C ASN A 42 26.84 8.69 22.17
N SER A 43 25.54 8.76 21.88
CA SER A 43 24.68 9.95 21.88
C SER A 43 25.15 11.22 21.18
N SER A 44 24.58 11.49 20.01
CA SER A 44 23.51 12.50 19.84
C SER A 44 23.18 12.62 18.36
N GLU A 45 22.33 11.72 17.85
CA GLU A 45 21.80 11.79 16.49
C GLU A 45 20.29 11.94 16.60
N VAL A 46 19.80 13.17 16.45
CA VAL A 46 18.37 13.44 16.32
C VAL A 46 18.01 13.23 14.86
N GLU A 47 17.94 11.97 14.46
CA GLU A 47 17.53 11.54 13.13
C GLU A 47 16.13 10.92 13.22
N ALA A 48 15.20 11.45 12.42
CA ALA A 48 13.79 11.14 12.46
C ALA A 48 13.53 9.65 12.19
N THR A 49 13.45 8.87 13.26
CA THR A 49 13.09 7.46 13.21
C THR A 49 11.57 7.34 12.98
N PRO A 50 11.08 6.53 12.03
CA PRO A 50 9.68 6.17 11.97
C PRO A 50 9.33 5.40 13.25
N ILE A 51 8.53 6.01 14.14
CA ILE A 51 8.08 5.36 15.37
C ILE A 51 7.30 4.10 14.94
N PRO A 52 7.71 2.88 15.34
CA PRO A 52 6.87 1.70 15.16
C PRO A 52 5.63 1.85 16.04
N ASN A 53 4.57 2.34 15.43
CA ASN A 53 3.17 2.28 15.82
C ASN A 53 2.86 0.93 16.50
N SER A 54 2.91 0.94 17.84
CA SER A 54 2.74 -0.21 18.75
C SER A 54 1.47 -1.04 18.49
N ASN A 55 0.45 -0.46 17.84
CA ASN A 55 -0.81 -1.16 17.52
C ASN A 55 -0.67 -2.22 16.41
N ASN A 56 0.39 -2.15 15.59
CA ASN A 56 0.68 -3.15 14.57
C ASN A 56 1.05 -4.52 15.16
N ASN A 57 1.60 -4.55 16.38
CA ASN A 57 1.97 -5.81 17.05
C ASN A 57 0.75 -6.67 17.43
N LYS A 58 -0.43 -6.06 17.50
CA LYS A 58 -1.69 -6.78 17.80
C LYS A 58 -2.46 -7.22 16.56
N LEU A 59 -2.04 -6.78 15.37
CA LEU A 59 -2.70 -7.11 14.11
C LEU A 59 -2.44 -8.58 13.75
N PRO A 60 -3.46 -9.45 13.61
CA PRO A 60 -3.27 -10.84 13.23
C PRO A 60 -2.54 -10.95 11.89
N VAL A 61 -1.62 -11.91 11.80
CA VAL A 61 -0.83 -12.16 10.57
C VAL A 61 -1.73 -12.36 9.35
N THR A 62 -2.88 -13.04 9.51
CA THR A 62 -3.82 -13.25 8.40
C THR A 62 -4.41 -11.94 7.87
N VAL A 63 -4.71 -10.98 8.74
CA VAL A 63 -5.20 -9.65 8.36
C VAL A 63 -4.09 -8.85 7.70
N LYS A 64 -2.89 -8.84 8.31
CA LYS A 64 -1.71 -8.17 7.76
C LYS A 64 -1.41 -8.63 6.33
N SER A 65 -1.34 -9.94 6.11
CA SER A 65 -1.05 -10.52 4.80
C SER A 65 -2.15 -10.22 3.77
N ALA A 66 -3.42 -10.31 4.16
CA ALA A 66 -4.54 -10.03 3.26
C ALA A 66 -4.56 -8.56 2.81
N VAL A 67 -4.34 -7.63 3.75
CA VAL A 67 -4.28 -6.19 3.45
C VAL A 67 -3.08 -5.85 2.55
N LEU A 68 -1.88 -6.33 2.88
CA LEU A 68 -0.68 -6.04 2.08
C LEU A 68 -0.75 -6.67 0.68
N SER A 69 -1.33 -7.85 0.55
CA SER A 69 -1.55 -8.50 -0.76
C SER A 69 -2.52 -7.69 -1.64
N ASP A 70 -3.66 -7.28 -1.09
CA ASP A 70 -4.64 -6.48 -1.84
C ASP A 70 -4.08 -5.10 -2.20
N ALA A 71 -3.36 -4.45 -1.28
CA ALA A 71 -2.67 -3.19 -1.56
C ALA A 71 -1.62 -3.33 -2.67
N ALA A 72 -0.75 -4.35 -2.60
CA ALA A 72 0.29 -4.61 -3.60
C ALA A 72 -0.29 -4.75 -5.01
N GLN A 73 -1.41 -5.46 -5.14
CA GLN A 73 -2.11 -5.61 -6.41
C GLN A 73 -2.68 -4.26 -6.91
N ARG A 74 -3.31 -3.47 -6.04
CA ARG A 74 -3.94 -2.19 -6.43
C ARG A 74 -2.93 -1.15 -6.89
N VAL A 75 -1.78 -1.04 -6.23
CA VAL A 75 -0.77 -0.03 -6.55
C VAL A 75 0.34 -0.55 -7.47
N SER A 76 0.30 -1.83 -7.85
CA SER A 76 1.31 -2.48 -8.70
C SER A 76 2.74 -2.32 -8.14
N LYS A 77 2.91 -2.48 -6.82
CA LYS A 77 4.21 -2.43 -6.12
C LYS A 77 4.43 -3.73 -5.34
N PRO A 78 5.69 -4.16 -5.14
CA PRO A 78 5.97 -5.31 -4.29
C PRO A 78 5.56 -5.01 -2.83
N ILE A 79 5.17 -6.05 -2.08
CA ILE A 79 4.79 -5.93 -0.66
C ILE A 79 5.88 -5.24 0.18
N ALA A 80 7.17 -5.46 -0.16
CA ALA A 80 8.30 -4.84 0.53
C ALA A 80 8.33 -3.31 0.42
N ALA A 81 7.63 -2.72 -0.57
CA ALA A 81 7.50 -1.27 -0.74
C ALA A 81 6.27 -0.70 -0.01
N LEU A 82 5.53 -1.51 0.75
CA LEU A 82 4.32 -1.11 1.47
C LEU A 82 4.56 -1.18 2.97
N LEU A 83 4.09 -0.15 3.68
CA LEU A 83 4.22 -0.06 5.13
C LEU A 83 2.85 0.06 5.78
N ILE A 84 2.54 -0.83 6.72
CA ILE A 84 1.39 -0.61 7.60
C ILE A 84 1.77 0.45 8.64
N THR A 85 1.13 1.60 8.59
CA THR A 85 1.39 2.74 9.49
C THR A 85 0.37 2.85 10.63
N GLN A 86 -0.74 2.13 10.55
CA GLN A 86 -1.69 2.05 11.66
C GLN A 86 -2.53 0.79 11.54
N ALA A 87 -2.88 0.21 12.69
CA ALA A 87 -3.86 -0.85 12.78
C ALA A 87 -4.71 -0.64 14.05
N GLU A 88 -6.03 -0.60 13.90
CA GLU A 88 -6.96 -0.39 15.01
C GLU A 88 -8.05 -1.44 14.99
N LYS A 89 -8.37 -2.01 16.15
CA LYS A 89 -9.47 -2.95 16.28
C LYS A 89 -10.79 -2.17 16.27
N GLN A 90 -11.69 -2.48 15.34
CA GLN A 90 -12.97 -1.80 15.20
C GLN A 90 -14.09 -2.81 14.91
N SER A 91 -15.34 -2.42 15.17
CA SER A 91 -16.53 -3.16 14.76
C SER A 91 -17.30 -2.35 13.71
N TRP A 92 -17.82 -3.03 12.68
CA TRP A 92 -18.56 -2.41 11.59
C TRP A 92 -20.05 -2.68 11.73
N GLY A 93 -20.89 -1.70 11.36
CA GLY A 93 -22.35 -1.79 11.54
C GLY A 93 -23.09 -2.74 10.60
N ASP A 94 -22.45 -3.15 9.51
CA ASP A 94 -23.05 -4.01 8.49
C ASP A 94 -22.06 -5.04 7.92
N SER A 95 -22.61 -6.01 7.18
CA SER A 95 -21.83 -7.07 6.52
C SER A 95 -20.87 -6.55 5.44
N CYS A 96 -21.01 -5.30 5.02
CA CYS A 96 -20.15 -4.65 4.04
C CYS A 96 -19.01 -3.85 4.66
N LEU A 97 -18.83 -3.92 5.99
CA LEU A 97 -17.81 -3.19 6.73
C LEU A 97 -18.06 -1.66 6.74
N GLY A 98 -19.32 -1.25 6.56
CA GLY A 98 -19.71 0.15 6.40
C GLY A 98 -19.29 0.77 5.06
N LEU A 99 -18.96 -0.07 4.08
CA LEU A 99 -18.54 0.31 2.71
C LEU A 99 -19.47 -0.38 1.70
N ALA A 100 -20.76 -0.09 1.80
CA ALA A 100 -21.75 -0.54 0.84
C ALA A 100 -21.50 0.15 -0.51
N GLN A 101 -21.50 -0.63 -1.60
CA GLN A 101 -21.44 -0.06 -2.95
C GLN A 101 -22.82 0.46 -3.35
N THR A 102 -22.86 1.44 -4.26
CA THR A 102 -24.11 1.99 -4.80
C THR A 102 -25.04 0.88 -5.31
N GLY A 103 -26.28 0.90 -4.83
CA GLY A 103 -27.31 -0.09 -5.21
C GLY A 103 -27.13 -1.47 -4.56
N LYS A 104 -26.19 -1.64 -3.61
CA LYS A 104 -26.03 -2.87 -2.83
C LYS A 104 -26.59 -2.68 -1.43
N VAL A 105 -27.40 -3.65 -1.00
CA VAL A 105 -27.90 -3.73 0.38
C VAL A 105 -27.01 -4.70 1.15
N CYS A 106 -26.57 -4.27 2.33
CA CYS A 106 -25.74 -5.04 3.23
C CYS A 106 -26.58 -5.49 4.44
N ALA A 107 -26.34 -6.70 4.94
CA ALA A 107 -27.05 -7.18 6.11
C ALA A 107 -26.66 -6.35 7.35
N GLN A 108 -27.65 -6.00 8.17
CA GLN A 108 -27.45 -5.24 9.41
C GLN A 108 -26.93 -6.17 10.51
N VAL A 109 -25.61 -6.36 10.52
CA VAL A 109 -24.91 -7.22 11.47
C VAL A 109 -23.60 -6.57 11.89
N ILE A 110 -23.30 -6.62 13.19
CA ILE A 110 -22.04 -6.11 13.71
C ILE A 110 -20.90 -7.07 13.32
N VAL A 111 -19.96 -6.58 12.52
CA VAL A 111 -18.78 -7.36 12.08
C VAL A 111 -17.55 -6.88 12.84
N PRO A 112 -16.96 -7.70 13.74
CA PRO A 112 -15.69 -7.35 14.37
C PRO A 112 -14.55 -7.42 13.34
N GLY A 113 -13.64 -6.46 13.41
CA GLY A 113 -12.72 -6.19 12.31
C GLY A 113 -11.47 -5.42 12.69
N TRP A 114 -10.83 -4.85 11.66
CA TRP A 114 -9.68 -3.96 11.78
C TRP A 114 -9.76 -2.82 10.78
N LYS A 115 -9.41 -1.61 11.22
CA LYS A 115 -9.06 -0.49 10.35
C LYS A 115 -7.55 -0.47 10.21
N VAL A 116 -7.03 -0.57 8.99
CA VAL A 116 -5.59 -0.69 8.72
C VAL A 116 -5.18 0.38 7.72
N VAL A 117 -4.15 1.16 8.03
CA VAL A 117 -3.61 2.19 7.13
C VAL A 117 -2.32 1.65 6.53
N VAL A 118 -2.25 1.64 5.19
CA VAL A 118 -1.09 1.22 4.41
C VAL A 118 -0.54 2.42 3.66
N ASN A 119 0.69 2.81 3.93
CA ASN A 119 1.42 3.78 3.15
C ASN A 119 2.15 3.08 1.99
N ASP A 120 2.01 3.60 0.77
CA ASP A 120 2.68 3.08 -0.43
C ASP A 120 3.91 3.91 -0.86
N GLY A 121 4.35 4.83 0.00
CA GLY A 121 5.38 5.84 -0.28
C GLY A 121 4.86 7.12 -0.93
N LEU A 122 3.62 7.16 -1.43
CA LEU A 122 3.01 8.35 -2.05
C LEU A 122 1.75 8.81 -1.31
N ARG A 123 0.95 7.86 -0.84
CA ARG A 123 -0.32 8.10 -0.16
C ARG A 123 -0.64 7.00 0.83
N ASP A 124 -1.59 7.32 1.71
CA ASP A 124 -2.17 6.35 2.63
C ASP A 124 -3.43 5.73 2.03
N LEU A 125 -3.51 4.40 2.13
CA LEU A 125 -4.64 3.58 1.77
C LEU A 125 -5.28 3.06 3.05
N VAL A 126 -6.54 3.41 3.28
CA VAL A 126 -7.27 2.97 4.47
C VAL A 126 -8.07 1.71 4.13
N TYR A 127 -7.83 0.64 4.86
CA TYR A 127 -8.51 -0.64 4.70
C TYR A 127 -9.41 -0.92 5.89
N ARG A 128 -10.56 -1.54 5.60
CA ARG A 128 -11.45 -2.15 6.59
C ARG A 128 -11.49 -3.65 6.34
N THR A 129 -11.32 -4.43 7.40
CA THR A 129 -11.33 -5.89 7.31
C THR A 129 -12.25 -6.51 8.35
N ASP A 130 -12.63 -7.77 8.16
CA ASP A 130 -13.11 -8.60 9.27
C ASP A 130 -11.96 -9.05 10.19
N ASN A 131 -12.29 -9.74 11.29
CA ASN A 131 -11.33 -10.15 12.30
C ASN A 131 -10.29 -11.18 11.83
N LYS A 132 -10.57 -11.88 10.72
CA LYS A 132 -9.74 -12.98 10.18
C LYS A 132 -9.01 -12.58 8.89
N GLY A 133 -9.35 -11.43 8.29
CA GLY A 133 -8.84 -11.00 6.99
C GLY A 133 -9.50 -11.73 5.82
N LYS A 134 -10.70 -12.29 5.99
CA LYS A 134 -11.43 -12.95 4.88
C LYS A 134 -12.11 -11.94 3.97
N GLN A 135 -12.54 -10.82 4.54
CA GLN A 135 -12.98 -9.64 3.83
C GLN A 135 -11.99 -8.50 4.07
N VAL A 136 -11.55 -7.88 2.99
CA VAL A 136 -10.67 -6.70 2.97
C VAL A 136 -11.24 -5.72 1.96
N LYS A 137 -11.49 -4.48 2.37
CA LYS A 137 -12.02 -3.43 1.51
C LYS A 137 -11.23 -2.15 1.69
N LEU A 138 -10.85 -1.54 0.57
CA LEU A 138 -10.33 -0.17 0.57
C LEU A 138 -11.48 0.79 0.85
N GLU A 139 -11.28 1.68 1.81
CA GLU A 139 -12.12 2.84 2.08
C GLU A 139 -11.76 3.92 1.06
N ASP A 140 -12.63 4.09 0.06
CA ASP A 140 -12.48 5.16 -0.93
C ASP A 140 -12.98 6.49 -0.34
N SER A 141 -12.33 7.59 -0.72
CA SER A 141 -12.64 8.93 -0.23
C SER A 141 -13.89 9.55 -0.87
N GLN A 142 -14.60 8.82 -1.75
CA GLN A 142 -15.71 9.32 -2.57
C GLN A 142 -17.08 8.74 -2.20
N GLN A 143 -17.24 8.26 -0.96
CA GLN A 143 -18.51 7.69 -0.48
C GLN A 143 -19.58 8.76 -0.28
#